data_AF-J1EHM9-F1
#
_entry.id   AF-J1EHM9-F1
#
_cell.length_a   1.000
_cell.length_b   1.000
_cell.length_c   1.000
_cell.angle_alpha   90.00
_cell.angle_beta   90.00
_cell.angle_gamma   90.00
#
_symmetry.space_group_name_H-M   'P 1'
#
loop_
_entity.id
_entity.type
_entity.pdbx_description
1 polymer ?
#
loop_
_entity_poly.entity_id
_entity_poly.type
_entity_poly.pdbx_seq_one_letter_code
_entity_poly.pdbx_strand_id
1 'polypeptide(L)'
;MPSPFEGESTRFDEAAAEQMLRFVEDFGHMYRERNKALEDITRAHNEALLQLCMAAEARDDDTSVHIVRIGFLAEALALLLGSTPGFASLLRRAAPMHDIGKIGTPDHVLKKAGPLTKEEREVIQLHPAIGAQIIGKSRVPVFLLAAEVSLTHHERYDGTGYPSRLAGQDIPLSGRITAIVDFYDALTMDRVYRPAFSPQKALSMLIEQRGTAFDPVIVDTFVQHFEHLDALRRKVTEQRPTFADLIDAP
;
A
#
# COMPACT_ATOMS: atom_id res chain seq x y z
N MET A 1 79.14 25.45 1.42
CA MET A 1 77.74 25.89 1.25
C MET A 1 76.85 24.67 1.44
N PRO A 2 76.12 24.53 2.56
CA PRO A 2 75.22 23.42 2.77
C PRO A 2 73.93 23.60 1.97
N SER A 3 73.35 22.48 1.52
CA SER A 3 72.12 22.39 0.73
C SER A 3 70.91 22.87 1.54
N PRO A 4 69.97 23.68 0.99
CA PRO A 4 68.81 24.17 1.73
C PRO A 4 67.65 23.17 1.84
N PHE A 5 67.83 21.93 1.40
CA PHE A 5 66.75 20.92 1.36
C PHE A 5 66.93 19.83 2.42
N GLU A 6 67.24 20.22 3.65
CA GLU A 6 67.07 19.34 4.81
C GLU A 6 65.60 19.38 5.28
N GLY A 7 64.82 18.46 4.71
CA GLY A 7 63.70 17.77 5.34
C GLY A 7 62.74 18.58 6.22
N GLU A 8 61.84 19.36 5.62
CA GLU A 8 60.51 19.51 6.22
C GLU A 8 59.77 18.18 6.08
N SER A 9 59.95 17.36 7.11
CA SER A 9 59.12 16.19 7.38
C SER A 9 57.66 16.57 7.15
N THR A 10 57.03 16.01 6.12
CA THR A 10 55.57 15.96 5.94
C THR A 10 54.93 15.08 7.02
N ARG A 11 55.27 15.32 8.29
CA ARG A 11 54.52 14.83 9.43
C ARG A 11 53.32 15.74 9.49
N PHE A 12 52.16 15.21 9.12
CA PHE A 12 50.93 15.71 9.70
C PHE A 12 51.17 15.80 11.21
N ASP A 13 50.99 17.01 11.78
CA ASP A 13 51.08 17.22 13.22
C ASP A 13 50.21 16.14 13.88
N GLU A 14 50.79 15.38 14.81
CA GLU A 14 50.12 14.25 15.45
C GLU A 14 48.81 14.71 16.10
N ALA A 15 48.80 15.94 16.63
CA ALA A 15 47.61 16.60 17.13
C ALA A 15 46.55 16.87 16.03
N ALA A 16 46.97 17.24 14.81
CA ALA A 16 46.07 17.43 13.68
C ALA A 16 45.51 16.10 13.17
N ALA A 17 46.31 15.02 13.20
CA ALA A 17 45.85 13.69 12.86
C ALA A 17 44.83 13.17 13.88
N GLU A 18 45.10 13.32 15.18
CA GLU A 18 44.16 12.98 16.26
C GLU A 18 42.86 13.80 16.16
N GLN A 19 42.96 15.11 15.88
CA GLN A 19 41.79 15.97 15.69
C GLN A 19 40.96 15.54 14.47
N MET A 20 41.61 15.16 13.37
CA MET A 20 40.89 14.68 12.18
C MET A 20 40.20 13.33 12.44
N LEU A 21 40.81 12.42 13.22
CA LEU A 21 40.17 11.18 13.64
C LEU A 21 38.92 11.43 14.49
N ARG A 22 38.99 12.37 15.43
CA ARG A 22 37.80 12.80 16.21
C ARG A 22 36.70 13.36 15.32
N PHE A 23 37.03 14.21 14.35
CA PHE A 23 36.02 14.71 13.41
C PHE A 23 35.38 13.58 12.60
N VAL A 24 36.15 12.61 12.10
CA VAL A 24 35.59 11.46 11.38
C VAL A 24 34.64 10.64 12.26
N GLU A 25 34.99 10.45 13.54
CA GLU A 25 34.13 9.77 14.51
C GLU A 25 32.84 10.56 14.77
N ASP A 26 32.94 11.86 15.03
CA ASP A 26 31.81 12.76 15.28
C ASP A 26 30.89 12.87 14.05
N PHE A 27 31.45 13.02 12.84
CA PHE A 27 30.68 13.00 11.61
C PHE A 27 30.01 11.64 11.39
N GLY A 28 30.71 10.55 11.69
CA GLY A 28 30.15 9.20 11.64
C GLY A 28 28.98 9.02 12.61
N HIS A 29 29.09 9.54 13.83
CA HIS A 29 28.02 9.56 14.83
C HIS A 29 26.83 10.38 14.35
N MET A 30 27.06 11.63 13.94
CA MET A 30 26.03 12.53 13.43
C MET A 30 25.33 11.96 12.20
N TYR A 31 26.05 11.30 11.29
CA TYR A 31 25.46 10.66 10.11
C TYR A 31 24.53 9.50 10.50
N ARG A 32 24.93 8.67 11.48
CA ARG A 32 24.09 7.58 12.01
C ARG A 32 22.86 8.12 12.72
N GLU A 33 23.01 9.13 13.57
CA GLU A 33 21.88 9.78 14.26
C GLU A 33 20.90 10.42 13.28
N ARG A 34 21.41 11.14 12.28
CA ARG A 34 20.58 11.72 11.22
C ARG A 34 19.83 10.64 10.46
N ASN A 35 20.49 9.55 10.07
CA ASN A 35 19.83 8.47 9.34
C ASN A 35 18.74 7.81 10.19
N LYS A 36 19.03 7.53 11.47
CA LYS A 36 18.03 7.01 12.41
C LYS A 36 16.84 7.96 12.56
N ALA A 37 17.09 9.26 12.70
CA ALA A 37 16.02 10.26 12.78
C ALA A 37 15.16 10.31 11.50
N LEU A 38 15.77 10.15 10.32
CA LEU A 38 15.02 10.08 9.05
C LEU A 38 14.18 8.79 8.95
N GLU A 39 14.69 7.66 9.44
CA GLU A 39 13.94 6.41 9.54
C GLU A 39 12.77 6.54 10.51
N ASP A 40 12.99 7.14 11.69
CA ASP A 40 11.95 7.38 12.70
C ASP A 40 10.85 8.32 12.18
N ILE A 41 11.21 9.41 11.49
CA ILE A 41 10.25 10.32 10.85
C ILE A 41 9.43 9.58 9.79
N THR A 42 10.10 8.77 8.94
CA THR A 42 9.41 8.01 7.89
C THR A 42 8.43 7.03 8.50
N ARG A 43 8.80 6.36 9.60
CA ARG A 43 7.95 5.44 10.34
C ARG A 43 6.73 6.14 10.92
N ALA A 44 6.93 7.20 11.70
CA ALA A 44 5.85 7.98 12.30
C ALA A 44 4.87 8.55 11.26
N HIS A 45 5.39 8.97 10.11
CA HIS A 45 4.56 9.49 9.03
C HIS A 45 3.71 8.39 8.35
N ASN A 46 4.26 7.19 8.15
CA ASN A 46 3.47 6.04 7.69
C ASN A 46 2.40 5.66 8.73
N GLU A 47 2.77 5.57 10.01
CA GLU A 47 1.84 5.23 11.09
C GLU A 47 0.67 6.20 11.14
N ALA A 48 0.91 7.51 11.06
CA ALA A 48 -0.15 8.52 11.07
C ALA A 48 -1.15 8.35 9.92
N LEU A 49 -0.68 8.08 8.70
CA LEU A 49 -1.56 7.88 7.55
C LEU A 49 -2.34 6.58 7.65
N LEU A 50 -1.74 5.52 8.20
CA LEU A 50 -2.45 4.27 8.43
C LEU A 50 -3.52 4.42 9.52
N GLN A 51 -3.28 5.20 10.57
CA GLN A 51 -4.31 5.53 11.55
C GLN A 51 -5.50 6.28 10.93
N LEU A 52 -5.25 7.15 9.93
CA LEU A 52 -6.32 7.80 9.18
C LEU A 52 -7.11 6.80 8.32
N CYS A 53 -6.43 5.81 7.72
CA CYS A 53 -7.12 4.73 6.99
C CYS A 53 -8.01 3.91 7.94
N MET A 54 -7.50 3.56 9.13
CA MET A 54 -8.29 2.88 10.16
C MET A 54 -9.52 3.68 10.59
N ALA A 55 -9.38 5.00 10.74
CA ALA A 55 -10.49 5.87 11.10
C ALA A 55 -11.55 5.96 9.99
N ALA A 56 -11.16 5.90 8.71
CA ALA A 56 -12.08 5.84 7.58
C ALA A 56 -12.86 4.50 7.57
N GLU A 57 -12.17 3.38 7.76
CA GLU A 57 -12.75 2.03 7.77
C GLU A 57 -13.70 1.80 8.95
N ALA A 58 -13.34 2.30 10.14
CA ALA A 58 -14.20 2.24 11.31
C ALA A 58 -15.55 2.96 11.12
N ARG A 59 -15.69 3.83 10.10
CA ARG A 59 -16.97 4.46 9.74
C ARG A 59 -17.80 3.62 8.76
N ASP A 60 -17.21 2.68 8.03
CA ASP A 60 -17.86 1.89 6.96
C ASP A 60 -18.20 0.44 7.40
N ASP A 61 -18.30 0.22 8.72
CA ASP A 61 -18.55 -1.09 9.34
C ASP A 61 -17.52 -2.19 8.97
N ASP A 62 -16.35 -1.79 8.46
CA ASP A 62 -15.27 -2.71 8.10
C ASP A 62 -14.29 -2.96 9.24
N THR A 63 -13.92 -4.23 9.40
CA THR A 63 -12.93 -4.63 10.41
C THR A 63 -11.53 -4.21 9.98
N SER A 64 -10.73 -3.67 10.90
CA SER A 64 -9.34 -3.28 10.65
C SER A 64 -8.42 -4.40 10.14
N VAL A 65 -8.88 -5.66 10.17
CA VAL A 65 -8.15 -6.81 9.62
C VAL A 65 -8.24 -6.85 8.09
N HIS A 66 -9.31 -6.34 7.47
CA HIS A 66 -9.51 -6.34 6.02
C HIS A 66 -8.38 -5.64 5.28
N ILE A 67 -8.18 -4.37 5.57
CA ILE A 67 -7.10 -3.52 5.09
C ILE A 67 -5.69 -4.13 5.27
N VAL A 68 -5.45 -4.87 6.36
CA VAL A 68 -4.19 -5.60 6.54
C VAL A 68 -4.08 -6.81 5.60
N ARG A 69 -5.17 -7.55 5.38
CA ARG A 69 -5.22 -8.63 4.37
C ARG A 69 -4.99 -8.11 2.97
N ILE A 70 -5.57 -6.96 2.62
CA ILE A 70 -5.37 -6.32 1.32
C ILE A 70 -3.87 -6.11 1.05
N GLY A 71 -3.13 -5.58 2.03
CA GLY A 71 -1.70 -5.37 1.91
C GLY A 71 -0.92 -6.67 1.62
N PHE A 72 -1.06 -7.68 2.47
CA PHE A 72 -0.33 -8.94 2.31
C PHE A 72 -0.72 -9.72 1.03
N LEU A 73 -2.01 -9.73 0.68
CA LEU A 73 -2.47 -10.38 -0.54
C LEU A 73 -1.99 -9.65 -1.80
N ALA A 74 -1.98 -8.32 -1.80
CA ALA A 74 -1.46 -7.54 -2.92
C ALA A 74 0.04 -7.75 -3.13
N GLU A 75 0.82 -7.83 -2.05
CA GLU A 75 2.24 -8.19 -2.10
C GLU A 75 2.46 -9.58 -2.71
N ALA A 76 1.78 -10.58 -2.15
CA ALA A 76 1.91 -11.96 -2.60
C ALA A 76 1.54 -12.09 -4.09
N LEU A 77 0.42 -11.47 -4.50
CA LEU A 77 -0.02 -11.52 -5.90
C LEU A 77 0.95 -10.77 -6.83
N ALA A 78 1.50 -9.62 -6.41
CA ALA A 78 2.51 -8.89 -7.17
C ALA A 78 3.77 -9.74 -7.40
N LEU A 79 4.24 -10.45 -6.37
CA LEU A 79 5.39 -11.35 -6.46
C LEU A 79 5.12 -12.53 -7.41
N LEU A 80 3.93 -13.14 -7.32
CA LEU A 80 3.52 -14.24 -8.20
C LEU A 80 3.43 -13.81 -9.67
N LEU A 81 3.11 -12.54 -9.92
CA LEU A 81 3.14 -11.93 -11.26
C LEU A 81 4.56 -11.60 -11.75
N GLY A 82 5.60 -11.84 -10.94
CA GLY A 82 6.99 -11.56 -11.30
C GLY A 82 7.44 -10.13 -11.03
N SER A 83 6.69 -9.36 -10.23
CA SER A 83 7.13 -8.02 -9.81
C SER A 83 8.36 -8.08 -8.91
N THR A 84 9.14 -6.99 -8.87
CA THR A 84 10.28 -6.91 -7.97
C THR A 84 9.86 -6.93 -6.49
N PRO A 85 10.68 -7.46 -5.57
CA PRO A 85 10.39 -7.41 -4.13
C PRO A 85 10.15 -5.99 -3.61
N GLY A 86 10.88 -5.00 -4.15
CA GLY A 86 10.71 -3.59 -3.79
C GLY A 86 9.33 -3.04 -4.16
N PHE A 87 8.83 -3.35 -5.36
CA PHE A 87 7.48 -2.95 -5.76
C PHE A 87 6.40 -3.67 -4.93
N ALA A 88 6.54 -4.98 -4.73
CA ALA A 88 5.57 -5.76 -3.96
C ALA A 88 5.46 -5.27 -2.50
N SER A 89 6.60 -5.02 -1.86
CA SER A 89 6.66 -4.43 -0.51
C SER A 89 6.08 -3.01 -0.46
N LEU A 90 6.31 -2.21 -1.51
CA LEU A 90 5.68 -0.89 -1.61
C LEU A 90 4.17 -0.99 -1.75
N LEU A 91 3.68 -1.94 -2.55
CA LEU A 91 2.25 -2.19 -2.75
C LEU A 91 1.58 -2.73 -1.49
N ARG A 92 2.28 -3.57 -0.69
CA ARG A 92 1.81 -4.02 0.63
C ARG A 92 1.37 -2.87 1.51
N ARG A 93 2.15 -1.79 1.49
CA ARG A 93 1.93 -0.59 2.30
C ARG A 93 0.94 0.38 1.67
N ALA A 94 0.86 0.42 0.34
CA ALA A 94 0.02 1.35 -0.41
C ALA A 94 -1.44 0.87 -0.56
N ALA A 95 -1.65 -0.42 -0.89
CA ALA A 95 -2.98 -0.98 -1.15
C ALA A 95 -3.99 -0.84 0.01
N PRO A 96 -3.61 -0.91 1.30
CA PRO A 96 -4.51 -0.69 2.42
C PRO A 96 -5.16 0.70 2.44
N MET A 97 -4.63 1.69 1.71
CA MET A 97 -5.14 3.06 1.69
C MET A 97 -6.14 3.31 0.54
N HIS A 98 -6.52 2.30 -0.23
CA HIS A 98 -7.37 2.45 -1.42
C HIS A 98 -8.67 3.22 -1.13
N ASP A 99 -9.28 2.95 0.04
CA ASP A 99 -10.58 3.45 0.46
C ASP A 99 -10.54 4.65 1.44
N ILE A 100 -9.37 5.24 1.69
CA ILE A 100 -9.23 6.39 2.63
C ILE A 100 -10.18 7.55 2.29
N GLY A 101 -10.55 7.69 1.02
CA GLY A 101 -11.47 8.72 0.55
C GLY A 101 -12.91 8.60 1.06
N LYS A 102 -13.32 7.44 1.58
CA LYS A 102 -14.65 7.24 2.20
C LYS A 102 -14.88 8.18 3.39
N ILE A 103 -13.81 8.73 3.98
CA ILE A 103 -13.93 9.78 5.00
C ILE A 103 -14.70 11.01 4.50
N GLY A 104 -14.63 11.31 3.19
CA GLY A 104 -15.36 12.41 2.55
C GLY A 104 -16.79 12.04 2.13
N THR A 105 -17.22 10.79 2.29
CA THR A 105 -18.56 10.33 1.93
C THR A 105 -19.55 10.63 3.07
N PRO A 106 -20.73 11.23 2.77
CA PRO A 106 -21.77 11.45 3.78
C PRO A 106 -22.30 10.16 4.39
N ASP A 107 -22.53 10.16 5.72
CA ASP A 107 -23.00 8.98 6.46
C ASP A 107 -24.32 8.39 5.92
N HIS A 108 -25.25 9.24 5.45
CA HIS A 108 -26.53 8.77 4.90
C HIS A 108 -26.39 8.00 3.58
N VAL A 109 -25.26 8.18 2.88
CA VAL A 109 -24.89 7.40 1.68
C VAL A 109 -24.09 6.17 2.10
N LEU A 110 -23.04 6.37 2.91
CA LEU A 110 -22.11 5.30 3.31
C LEU A 110 -22.82 4.19 4.11
N LYS A 111 -23.68 4.56 5.07
CA LYS A 111 -24.38 3.64 5.99
C LYS A 111 -25.80 3.30 5.54
N LYS A 112 -26.13 3.49 4.26
CA LYS A 112 -27.49 3.26 3.76
C LYS A 112 -27.85 1.78 3.82
N ALA A 113 -28.94 1.45 4.52
CA ALA A 113 -29.50 0.11 4.51
C ALA A 113 -30.28 -0.12 3.20
N GLY A 114 -29.64 -0.74 2.20
CA GLY A 114 -30.27 -1.12 0.94
C GLY A 114 -29.56 -0.54 -0.29
N PRO A 115 -30.15 -0.64 -1.50
CA PRO A 115 -29.52 -0.16 -2.72
C PRO A 115 -29.41 1.37 -2.75
N LEU A 116 -28.26 1.85 -3.21
CA LEU A 116 -28.04 3.27 -3.49
C LEU A 116 -28.88 3.72 -4.70
N THR A 117 -29.43 4.95 -4.64
CA THR A 117 -29.96 5.63 -5.82
C THR A 117 -28.84 5.98 -6.79
N LYS A 118 -29.19 6.49 -7.98
CA LYS A 118 -28.19 6.91 -8.95
C LYS A 118 -27.33 8.06 -8.40
N GLU A 119 -27.94 9.03 -7.75
CA GLU A 119 -27.29 10.21 -7.20
C GLU A 119 -26.38 9.83 -6.02
N GLU A 120 -26.85 8.95 -5.13
CA GLU A 120 -26.04 8.42 -4.03
C GLU A 120 -24.86 7.60 -4.55
N ARG A 121 -25.05 6.84 -5.64
CA ARG A 121 -23.97 6.12 -6.32
C ARG A 121 -22.93 7.08 -6.90
N GLU A 122 -23.36 8.18 -7.50
CA GLU A 122 -22.43 9.22 -7.99
C GLU A 122 -21.62 9.82 -6.83
N VAL A 123 -22.23 10.00 -5.66
CA VAL A 123 -21.53 10.49 -4.46
C VAL A 123 -20.49 9.51 -3.93
N ILE A 124 -20.82 8.22 -3.78
CA ILE A 124 -19.84 7.23 -3.28
C ILE A 124 -18.70 7.01 -4.29
N GLN A 125 -18.96 7.14 -5.59
CA GLN A 125 -17.93 7.01 -6.64
C GLN A 125 -16.89 8.14 -6.64
N LEU A 126 -17.05 9.17 -5.80
CA LEU A 126 -16.05 10.21 -5.61
C LEU A 126 -14.92 9.82 -4.66
N HIS A 127 -15.08 8.77 -3.84
CA HIS A 127 -14.06 8.39 -2.86
C HIS A 127 -12.68 8.10 -3.46
N PRO A 128 -12.50 7.54 -4.68
CA PRO A 128 -11.18 7.37 -5.29
C PRO A 128 -10.45 8.71 -5.44
N ALA A 129 -11.16 9.73 -5.94
CA ALA A 129 -10.62 11.06 -6.17
C ALA A 129 -10.35 11.80 -4.84
N ILE A 130 -11.26 11.67 -3.88
CA ILE A 130 -11.09 12.24 -2.54
C ILE A 130 -9.89 11.60 -1.83
N GLY A 131 -9.74 10.28 -1.92
CA GLY A 131 -8.65 9.54 -1.30
C GLY A 131 -7.29 9.99 -1.84
N ALA A 132 -7.16 10.10 -3.16
CA ALA A 132 -5.97 10.65 -3.80
C ALA A 132 -5.69 12.11 -3.40
N GLN A 133 -6.73 12.93 -3.20
CA GLN A 133 -6.59 14.30 -2.71
C GLN A 133 -6.09 14.35 -1.26
N ILE A 134 -6.59 13.46 -0.39
CA ILE A 134 -6.17 13.35 1.01
C ILE A 134 -4.71 12.91 1.11
N ILE A 135 -4.32 11.88 0.34
CA ILE A 135 -2.94 11.41 0.26
C ILE A 135 -2.03 12.52 -0.29
N GLY A 136 -2.55 13.30 -1.25
CA GLY A 136 -1.94 14.53 -1.73
C GLY A 136 -0.72 14.29 -2.62
N LYS A 137 -0.03 15.38 -2.97
CA LYS A 137 1.16 15.37 -3.83
C LYS A 137 2.42 15.09 -3.01
N SER A 138 2.48 13.91 -2.38
CA SER A 138 3.68 13.51 -1.64
C SER A 138 4.83 13.15 -2.58
N ARG A 139 6.06 13.32 -2.12
CA ARG A 139 7.27 12.83 -2.82
C ARG A 139 7.72 11.45 -2.33
N VAL A 140 7.04 10.90 -1.31
CA VAL A 140 7.38 9.58 -0.77
C VAL A 140 6.76 8.49 -1.66
N PRO A 141 7.56 7.51 -2.13
CA PRO A 141 7.08 6.51 -3.09
C PRO A 141 5.80 5.77 -2.68
N VAL A 142 5.64 5.47 -1.38
CA VAL A 142 4.47 4.72 -0.88
C VAL A 142 3.17 5.50 -1.07
N PHE A 143 3.19 6.83 -0.90
CA PHE A 143 2.00 7.66 -1.06
C PHE A 143 1.70 7.98 -2.52
N LEU A 144 2.73 8.08 -3.36
CA LEU A 144 2.52 8.13 -4.81
C LEU A 144 1.79 6.89 -5.29
N LEU A 145 2.24 5.71 -4.85
CA LEU A 145 1.58 4.45 -5.17
C LEU A 145 0.19 4.33 -4.53
N ALA A 146 0.02 4.79 -3.29
CA ALA A 146 -1.28 4.77 -2.62
C ALA A 146 -2.31 5.68 -3.31
N ALA A 147 -1.90 6.86 -3.76
CA ALA A 147 -2.76 7.75 -4.54
C ALA A 147 -3.13 7.13 -5.89
N GLU A 148 -2.18 6.48 -6.57
CA GLU A 148 -2.44 5.72 -7.79
C GLU A 148 -3.46 4.60 -7.55
N VAL A 149 -3.27 3.78 -6.50
CA VAL A 149 -4.21 2.72 -6.12
C VAL A 149 -5.58 3.29 -5.80
N SER A 150 -5.66 4.34 -4.97
CA SER A 150 -6.92 4.96 -4.61
C SER A 150 -7.68 5.43 -5.84
N LEU A 151 -7.02 6.04 -6.83
CA LEU A 151 -7.65 6.46 -8.08
C LEU A 151 -8.10 5.31 -8.98
N THR A 152 -7.48 4.13 -8.89
CA THR A 152 -7.57 3.13 -9.98
C THR A 152 -8.13 1.77 -9.57
N HIS A 153 -8.31 1.50 -8.27
CA HIS A 153 -8.83 0.21 -7.78
C HIS A 153 -10.30 -0.07 -8.18
N HIS A 154 -11.05 0.94 -8.62
CA HIS A 154 -12.40 0.79 -9.19
C HIS A 154 -12.47 0.98 -10.70
N GLU A 155 -11.34 1.15 -11.37
CA GLU A 155 -11.28 1.01 -12.81
C GLU A 155 -11.55 -0.43 -13.20
N ARG A 156 -12.24 -0.62 -14.32
CA ARG A 156 -12.59 -1.95 -14.83
C ARG A 156 -11.83 -2.20 -16.10
N TYR A 157 -11.35 -3.43 -16.29
CA TYR A 157 -10.54 -3.80 -17.45
C TYR A 157 -11.22 -3.52 -18.80
N ASP A 158 -12.56 -3.56 -18.84
CA ASP A 158 -13.41 -3.22 -19.99
C ASP A 158 -13.65 -1.71 -20.22
N GLY A 159 -13.14 -0.84 -19.34
CA GLY A 159 -13.31 0.61 -19.42
C GLY A 159 -14.63 1.14 -18.86
N THR A 160 -15.47 0.31 -18.24
CA THR A 160 -16.74 0.78 -17.64
C THR A 160 -16.62 1.15 -16.17
N GLY A 161 -15.39 1.26 -15.64
CA GLY A 161 -15.08 1.62 -14.26
C GLY A 161 -15.19 3.12 -13.98
N TYR A 162 -14.61 3.54 -12.87
CA TYR A 162 -14.53 4.95 -12.45
C TYR A 162 -13.25 5.18 -11.64
N PRO A 163 -12.76 6.43 -11.52
CA PRO A 163 -13.36 7.69 -12.00
C PRO A 163 -12.96 8.09 -13.43
N SER A 164 -11.85 7.56 -13.96
CA SER A 164 -11.26 8.00 -15.23
C SER A 164 -11.65 7.12 -16.41
N ARG A 165 -12.25 5.94 -16.18
CA ARG A 165 -12.67 4.97 -17.21
C ARG A 165 -11.49 4.47 -18.02
N LEU A 166 -10.39 4.20 -17.33
CA LEU A 166 -9.22 3.56 -17.92
C LEU A 166 -9.58 2.13 -18.31
N ALA A 167 -8.96 1.62 -19.37
CA ALA A 167 -9.24 0.28 -19.89
C ALA A 167 -7.94 -0.51 -20.08
N GLY A 168 -8.03 -1.83 -19.93
CA GLY A 168 -6.91 -2.73 -20.16
C GLY A 168 -5.65 -2.37 -19.36
N GLN A 169 -4.56 -2.18 -20.08
CA GLN A 169 -3.23 -1.89 -19.51
C GLN A 169 -3.02 -0.40 -19.20
N ASP A 170 -3.95 0.49 -19.57
CA ASP A 170 -3.92 1.89 -19.16
C ASP A 170 -4.22 2.03 -17.66
N ILE A 171 -4.86 1.02 -17.07
CA ILE A 171 -4.99 0.89 -15.62
C ILE A 171 -3.62 0.46 -15.07
N PRO A 172 -3.02 1.22 -14.14
CA PRO A 172 -1.78 0.82 -13.49
C PRO A 172 -1.86 -0.57 -12.87
N LEU A 173 -0.75 -1.30 -12.88
CA LEU A 173 -0.69 -2.66 -12.34
C LEU A 173 -1.11 -2.70 -10.86
N SER A 174 -0.74 -1.66 -10.10
CA SER A 174 -1.12 -1.48 -8.70
C SER A 174 -2.64 -1.50 -8.51
N GLY A 175 -3.38 -0.70 -9.28
CA GLY A 175 -4.85 -0.66 -9.29
C GLY A 175 -5.48 -1.99 -9.69
N ARG A 176 -4.97 -2.64 -10.75
CA ARG A 176 -5.48 -3.94 -11.21
C ARG A 176 -5.29 -5.06 -10.18
N ILE A 177 -4.14 -5.09 -9.49
CA ILE A 177 -3.88 -6.04 -8.40
C ILE A 177 -4.82 -5.76 -7.23
N THR A 178 -4.90 -4.51 -6.78
CA THR A 178 -5.74 -4.13 -5.63
C THR A 178 -7.21 -4.40 -5.89
N ALA A 179 -7.73 -4.13 -7.09
CA ALA A 179 -9.13 -4.40 -7.44
C ALA A 179 -9.52 -5.88 -7.27
N ILE A 180 -8.64 -6.81 -7.66
CA ILE A 180 -8.88 -8.25 -7.54
C ILE A 180 -8.81 -8.69 -6.07
N VAL A 181 -7.81 -8.19 -5.35
CA VAL A 181 -7.60 -8.52 -3.94
C VAL A 181 -8.74 -8.00 -3.07
N ASP A 182 -9.18 -6.76 -3.30
CA ASP A 182 -10.33 -6.15 -2.62
C ASP A 182 -11.61 -6.93 -2.90
N PHE A 183 -11.92 -7.21 -4.17
CA PHE A 183 -13.09 -7.99 -4.54
C PHE A 183 -13.14 -9.36 -3.85
N TYR A 184 -12.03 -10.10 -3.84
CA TYR A 184 -11.97 -11.41 -3.21
C TYR A 184 -12.12 -11.33 -1.68
N ASP A 185 -11.37 -10.42 -1.03
CA ASP A 185 -11.40 -10.32 0.43
C ASP A 185 -12.75 -9.82 0.93
N ALA A 186 -13.34 -8.84 0.24
CA ALA A 186 -14.64 -8.29 0.57
C ALA A 186 -15.77 -9.33 0.44
N LEU A 187 -15.68 -10.30 -0.48
CA LEU A 187 -16.66 -11.39 -0.62
C LEU A 187 -16.53 -12.49 0.43
N THR A 188 -15.32 -12.72 0.92
CA THR A 188 -15.01 -13.81 1.86
C THR A 188 -15.09 -13.39 3.32
N MET A 189 -15.57 -12.17 3.60
CA MET A 189 -15.81 -11.66 4.95
C MET A 189 -17.29 -11.38 5.22
N ASP A 190 -17.64 -11.49 6.50
CA ASP A 190 -18.97 -11.14 6.99
C ASP A 190 -19.17 -9.63 6.90
N ARG A 191 -20.31 -9.24 6.37
CA ARG A 191 -20.82 -7.87 6.37
C ARG A 191 -22.12 -7.86 7.17
N VAL A 192 -22.46 -6.71 7.76
CA VAL A 192 -23.72 -6.54 8.53
C VAL A 192 -24.96 -7.03 7.75
N TYR A 193 -24.95 -6.83 6.42
CA TYR A 193 -26.05 -7.18 5.53
C TYR A 193 -25.85 -8.49 4.73
N ARG A 194 -24.70 -9.17 4.86
CA ARG A 194 -24.39 -10.35 4.05
C ARG A 194 -23.36 -11.25 4.74
N PRO A 195 -23.65 -12.55 4.95
CA PRO A 195 -22.64 -13.48 5.43
C PRO A 195 -21.50 -13.63 4.41
N ALA A 196 -20.32 -14.03 4.90
CA ALA A 196 -19.18 -14.38 4.05
C ALA A 196 -19.56 -15.48 3.05
N PHE A 197 -19.16 -15.30 1.79
CA PHE A 197 -19.18 -16.40 0.83
C PHE A 197 -18.05 -17.40 1.14
N SER A 198 -18.23 -18.66 0.72
CA SER A 198 -17.12 -19.61 0.76
C SER A 198 -15.99 -19.15 -0.19
N PRO A 199 -14.73 -19.47 0.13
CA PRO A 199 -13.59 -19.15 -0.75
C PRO A 199 -13.81 -19.59 -2.21
N GLN A 200 -14.36 -20.79 -2.41
CA GLN A 200 -14.64 -21.34 -3.75
C GLN A 200 -15.73 -20.54 -4.48
N LYS A 201 -16.74 -20.02 -3.76
CA LYS A 201 -17.78 -19.18 -4.36
C LYS A 201 -17.23 -17.81 -4.74
N ALA A 202 -16.41 -17.20 -3.89
CA ALA A 202 -15.74 -15.95 -4.21
C ALA A 202 -14.79 -16.10 -5.41
N LEU A 203 -14.05 -17.21 -5.48
CA LEU A 203 -13.20 -17.54 -6.64
C LEU A 203 -14.02 -17.69 -7.93
N SER A 204 -15.16 -18.39 -7.89
CA SER A 204 -16.01 -18.52 -9.08
C SER A 204 -16.51 -17.17 -9.58
N MET A 205 -16.92 -16.29 -8.67
CA MET A 205 -17.37 -14.93 -9.00
C MET A 205 -16.24 -14.07 -9.57
N LEU A 206 -15.00 -14.26 -9.09
CA LEU A 206 -13.82 -13.61 -9.64
C LEU A 206 -13.57 -14.06 -11.09
N ILE A 207 -13.63 -15.37 -11.35
CA ILE A 207 -13.47 -15.95 -12.70
C ILE A 207 -14.55 -15.46 -13.66
N GLU A 208 -15.80 -15.34 -13.21
CA GLU A 208 -16.92 -14.80 -14.00
C GLU A 208 -16.67 -13.36 -14.49
N GLN A 209 -15.84 -12.59 -13.79
CA GLN A 209 -15.48 -11.21 -14.11
C GLN A 209 -14.16 -11.07 -14.88
N ARG A 210 -13.53 -12.19 -15.25
CA ARG A 210 -12.27 -12.24 -16.01
C ARG A 210 -12.42 -11.56 -17.38
N GLY A 211 -11.58 -10.58 -17.66
CA GLY A 211 -11.57 -9.82 -18.93
C GLY A 211 -12.67 -8.77 -19.06
N THR A 212 -13.53 -8.62 -18.05
CA THR A 212 -14.51 -7.52 -17.96
C THR A 212 -14.12 -6.58 -16.84
N ALA A 213 -14.38 -6.96 -15.57
CA ALA A 213 -13.94 -6.15 -14.44
C ALA A 213 -12.42 -6.24 -14.24
N PHE A 214 -11.86 -7.43 -14.43
CA PHE A 214 -10.52 -7.75 -13.96
C PHE A 214 -9.59 -8.18 -15.08
N ASP A 215 -8.31 -7.86 -14.91
CA ASP A 215 -7.26 -8.27 -15.84
C ASP A 215 -7.19 -9.81 -15.93
N PRO A 216 -7.36 -10.39 -17.13
CA PRO A 216 -7.30 -11.83 -17.34
C PRO A 216 -6.02 -12.49 -16.79
N VAL A 217 -4.87 -11.84 -16.97
CA VAL A 217 -3.57 -12.40 -16.56
C VAL A 217 -3.52 -12.50 -15.03
N ILE A 218 -3.97 -11.46 -14.34
CA ILE A 218 -3.94 -11.44 -12.87
C ILE A 218 -4.97 -12.42 -12.30
N VAL A 219 -6.17 -12.52 -12.89
CA VAL A 219 -7.16 -13.53 -12.49
C VAL A 219 -6.59 -14.93 -12.68
N ASP A 220 -5.94 -15.23 -13.81
CA ASP A 220 -5.34 -16.54 -14.06
C ASP A 220 -4.24 -16.86 -13.03
N THR A 221 -3.37 -15.90 -12.71
CA THR A 221 -2.38 -16.05 -11.65
C THR A 221 -3.03 -16.28 -10.29
N PHE A 222 -4.09 -15.54 -9.96
CA PHE A 222 -4.83 -15.70 -8.71
C PHE A 222 -5.44 -17.11 -8.61
N VAL A 223 -6.05 -17.60 -9.68
CA VAL A 223 -6.63 -18.96 -9.74
C VAL A 223 -5.55 -20.03 -9.59
N GLN A 224 -4.43 -19.89 -10.31
CA GLN A 224 -3.31 -20.83 -10.24
C GLN A 224 -2.73 -20.94 -8.82
N HIS A 225 -2.72 -19.84 -8.07
CA HIS A 225 -2.13 -19.76 -6.73
C HIS A 225 -3.19 -19.62 -5.61
N PHE A 226 -4.44 -19.99 -5.91
CA PHE A 226 -5.58 -19.76 -5.03
C PHE A 226 -5.38 -20.33 -3.63
N GLU A 227 -4.96 -21.59 -3.52
CA GLU A 227 -4.76 -22.25 -2.22
C GLU A 227 -3.72 -21.52 -1.35
N HIS A 228 -2.67 -20.98 -1.96
CA HIS A 228 -1.65 -20.20 -1.26
C HIS A 228 -2.19 -18.87 -0.77
N LEU A 229 -2.89 -18.13 -1.65
CA LEU A 229 -3.47 -16.83 -1.34
C LEU A 229 -4.58 -16.93 -0.28
N ASP A 230 -5.45 -17.93 -0.37
CA ASP A 230 -6.48 -18.18 0.65
C ASP A 230 -5.87 -18.60 2.00
N ALA A 231 -4.84 -19.45 1.99
CA ALA A 231 -4.12 -19.81 3.22
C ALA A 231 -3.46 -18.58 3.87
N LEU A 232 -2.85 -17.69 3.07
CA LEU A 232 -2.28 -16.43 3.56
C LEU A 232 -3.37 -15.55 4.17
N ARG A 233 -4.51 -15.40 3.49
CA ARG A 233 -5.66 -14.64 3.99
C ARG A 233 -6.15 -15.16 5.34
N ARG A 234 -6.31 -16.48 5.48
CA ARG A 234 -6.72 -17.13 6.74
C ARG A 234 -5.69 -16.90 7.84
N LYS A 235 -4.40 -17.09 7.55
CA LYS A 235 -3.31 -16.81 8.48
C LYS A 235 -3.35 -15.37 9.01
N VAL A 236 -3.53 -14.38 8.14
CA VAL A 236 -3.65 -12.97 8.54
C VAL A 236 -4.90 -12.77 9.41
N THR A 237 -6.02 -13.41 9.08
CA THR A 237 -7.25 -13.34 9.89
C THR A 237 -7.07 -13.91 11.30
N GLU A 238 -6.38 -15.04 11.42
CA GLU A 238 -6.11 -15.72 12.70
C GLU A 238 -5.11 -14.97 13.56
N GLN A 239 -4.02 -14.51 12.95
CA GLN A 239 -2.95 -13.80 13.66
C GLN A 239 -3.34 -12.37 14.05
N ARG A 240 -4.31 -11.78 13.34
CA ARG A 240 -4.74 -10.38 13.47
C ARG A 240 -3.52 -9.44 13.55
N PRO A 241 -2.61 -9.50 12.56
CA PRO A 241 -1.48 -8.60 12.55
C PRO A 241 -2.00 -7.17 12.49
N THR A 242 -1.23 -6.31 13.12
CA THR A 242 -1.48 -4.88 13.18
C THR A 242 -0.98 -4.21 11.91
N PHE A 243 -1.33 -2.95 11.74
CA PHE A 243 -0.77 -2.13 10.68
C PHE A 243 0.74 -1.94 10.77
N ALA A 244 1.33 -1.99 11.97
CA ALA A 244 2.78 -1.93 12.12
C ALA A 244 3.46 -3.09 11.38
N ASP A 245 2.82 -4.26 11.34
CA ASP A 245 3.33 -5.43 10.63
C ASP A 245 3.33 -5.23 9.10
N LEU A 246 2.53 -4.31 8.54
CA LEU A 246 2.62 -3.94 7.13
C LEU A 246 3.86 -3.10 6.82
N ILE A 247 4.43 -2.40 7.80
CA ILE A 247 5.63 -1.59 7.65
C ILE A 247 6.88 -2.41 7.97
N ASP A 248 6.82 -3.21 9.04
CA ASP A 248 7.98 -3.82 9.67
C ASP A 248 8.19 -5.32 9.34
N ALA A 249 7.23 -5.99 8.68
CA ALA A 249 7.46 -7.39 8.32
C ALA A 249 8.58 -7.51 7.25
N PRO A 250 9.52 -8.46 7.43
CA PRO A 250 10.74 -8.61 6.64
C PRO A 250 10.50 -8.95 5.16
#